data_AF-A0AAN5MCR6-F1
#
_entry.id   AF-A0AAN5MCR6-F1
#
_cell.length_a   1.000
_cell.length_b   1.000
_cell.length_c   1.000
_cell.angle_alpha   90.00
_cell.angle_beta   90.00
_cell.angle_gamma   90.00
#
_symmetry.space_group_name_H-M   'P 1'
#
loop_
_entity.id
_entity.type
_entity.pdbx_description
1 polymer ?
#
loop_
_entity_poly.entity_id
_entity_poly.type
_entity_poly.pdbx_seq_one_letter_code
_entity_poly.pdbx_strand_id
1 'polypeptide(L)'
;MNGNPWPPELSDVIVMLSDKLVDSNAFGIPFDDMLHDFKKYLANRRNYRSAEMYPFRHPVQYWIFTELRDKVYDLRLTEPEVEKRLAKMIRQWADRVAKGEPIPRPVLRVEDKTRPSPAWMEMLERKKQRSA
;
A
#
# COMPACT_ATOMS: atom_id res chain seq x y z
N MET A 1 -40.01 19.12 -7.30
CA MET A 1 -38.90 19.62 -6.47
C MET A 1 -38.47 18.50 -5.54
N ASN A 2 -37.70 17.56 -6.05
CA ASN A 2 -37.16 16.40 -5.36
C ASN A 2 -35.71 16.74 -5.04
N GLY A 3 -35.54 17.64 -4.07
CA GLY A 3 -34.23 17.96 -3.50
C GLY A 3 -33.84 16.84 -2.56
N ASN A 4 -32.59 16.37 -2.68
CA ASN A 4 -32.03 15.34 -1.81
C ASN A 4 -32.21 15.77 -0.35
N PRO A 5 -33.01 15.06 0.47
CA PRO A 5 -33.27 15.47 1.85
C PRO A 5 -31.96 15.42 2.64
N TRP A 6 -31.69 16.51 3.37
CA TRP A 6 -30.61 16.57 4.34
C TRP A 6 -31.21 16.46 5.74
N PRO A 7 -30.70 15.58 6.62
CA PRO A 7 -29.63 14.61 6.38
C PRO A 7 -30.10 13.42 5.51
N PRO A 8 -29.16 12.74 4.81
CA PRO A 8 -29.48 11.55 4.03
C PRO A 8 -30.11 10.47 4.91
N GLU A 9 -31.06 9.75 4.35
CA GLU A 9 -31.62 8.57 5.00
C GLU A 9 -30.58 7.44 5.11
N LEU A 10 -30.77 6.55 6.09
CA LEU A 10 -29.82 5.46 6.35
C LEU A 10 -29.61 4.59 5.10
N SER A 11 -30.65 4.43 4.29
CA SER A 11 -30.61 3.72 3.00
C SER A 11 -29.67 4.40 2.00
N ASP A 12 -29.75 5.72 1.83
CA ASP A 12 -28.84 6.48 0.96
C ASP A 12 -27.38 6.38 1.41
N VAL A 13 -27.15 6.38 2.73
CA VAL A 13 -25.82 6.19 3.31
C VAL A 13 -25.29 4.77 3.02
N ILE A 14 -26.14 3.75 3.17
CA ILE A 14 -25.79 2.35 2.85
C ILE A 14 -25.50 2.19 1.36
N VAL A 15 -26.30 2.80 0.47
CA VAL A 15 -26.08 2.77 -0.98
C VAL A 15 -24.76 3.46 -1.34
N MET A 16 -24.50 4.65 -0.83
CA MET A 16 -23.22 5.35 -1.04
C MET A 16 -22.00 4.56 -0.54
N LEU A 17 -22.11 3.93 0.64
CA LEU A 17 -21.05 3.07 1.17
C LEU A 17 -20.90 1.80 0.34
N SER A 18 -22.00 1.18 -0.08
CA SER A 18 -22.01 0.00 -0.93
C SER A 18 -21.32 0.27 -2.27
N ASP A 19 -21.64 1.38 -2.95
CA ASP A 19 -21.00 1.76 -4.21
C ASP A 19 -19.48 1.90 -4.06
N LYS A 20 -19.02 2.54 -2.97
CA LYS A 20 -17.57 2.65 -2.69
C LYS A 20 -16.93 1.32 -2.32
N LEU A 21 -17.69 0.40 -1.72
CA LEU A 21 -17.21 -0.94 -1.37
C LEU A 21 -17.17 -1.88 -2.59
N VAL A 22 -18.04 -1.68 -3.58
CA VAL A 22 -18.04 -2.46 -4.84
C VAL A 22 -16.74 -2.25 -5.61
N ASP A 23 -16.21 -1.02 -5.62
CA ASP A 23 -14.94 -0.69 -6.29
C ASP A 23 -13.70 -0.98 -5.42
N SER A 24 -13.92 -1.32 -4.14
CA SER A 24 -12.85 -1.64 -3.21
C SER A 24 -12.41 -3.09 -3.40
N ASN A 25 -11.09 -3.30 -3.41
CA ASN A 25 -10.54 -4.64 -3.38
C ASN A 25 -10.90 -5.36 -2.05
N ALA A 26 -10.68 -6.68 -1.96
CA ALA A 26 -10.91 -7.50 -0.75
C ALA A 26 -10.24 -6.98 0.55
N PHE A 27 -9.35 -5.99 0.43
CA PHE A 27 -8.67 -5.33 1.54
C PHE A 27 -9.26 -3.95 1.89
N GLY A 28 -10.38 -3.55 1.29
CA GLY A 28 -11.02 -2.24 1.48
C GLY A 28 -10.25 -1.07 0.86
N ILE A 29 -9.39 -1.34 -0.13
CA ILE A 29 -8.59 -0.33 -0.83
C ILE A 29 -8.95 -0.35 -2.31
N PRO A 30 -9.38 0.77 -2.92
CA PRO A 30 -9.68 0.80 -4.34
C PRO A 30 -8.42 0.58 -5.18
N PHE A 31 -8.59 0.09 -6.40
CA PHE A 31 -7.46 -0.24 -7.27
C PHE A 31 -6.59 1.00 -7.60
N ASP A 32 -7.21 2.15 -7.84
CA ASP A 32 -6.51 3.40 -8.15
C ASP A 32 -5.62 3.86 -6.99
N ASP A 33 -6.14 3.80 -5.75
CA ASP A 33 -5.35 4.06 -4.53
C ASP A 33 -4.16 3.10 -4.41
N MET A 34 -4.37 1.81 -4.70
CA MET A 34 -3.30 0.81 -4.68
C MET A 34 -2.20 1.15 -5.69
N LEU A 35 -2.57 1.59 -6.89
CA LEU A 35 -1.63 1.99 -7.93
C LEU A 35 -0.89 3.28 -7.56
N HIS A 36 -1.61 4.26 -7.02
CA HIS A 36 -1.04 5.51 -6.52
C HIS A 36 -0.05 5.26 -5.40
N ASP A 37 -0.42 4.44 -4.40
CA ASP A 37 0.43 4.02 -3.30
C ASP A 37 1.67 3.28 -3.81
N PHE A 38 1.54 2.45 -4.86
CA PHE A 38 2.68 1.78 -5.47
C PHE A 38 3.65 2.77 -6.15
N LYS A 39 3.13 3.74 -6.94
CA LYS A 39 3.95 4.80 -7.55
C LYS A 39 4.66 5.64 -6.48
N LYS A 40 3.94 5.99 -5.41
CA LYS A 40 4.49 6.68 -4.23
C LYS A 40 5.57 5.85 -3.54
N TYR A 41 5.37 4.54 -3.43
CA TYR A 41 6.37 3.62 -2.89
C TYR A 41 7.64 3.60 -3.74
N LEU A 42 7.53 3.49 -5.07
CA LEU A 42 8.71 3.52 -5.96
C LEU A 42 9.53 4.81 -5.81
N ALA A 43 8.86 5.96 -5.77
CA ALA A 43 9.50 7.26 -5.59
C ALA A 43 10.20 7.37 -4.22
N ASN A 44 9.54 6.92 -3.15
CA ASN A 44 10.01 7.11 -1.78
C ASN A 44 10.86 5.96 -1.24
N ARG A 45 10.93 4.80 -1.90
CA ARG A 45 11.60 3.59 -1.38
C ARG A 45 13.07 3.84 -1.04
N ARG A 46 13.73 4.76 -1.75
CA ARG A 46 15.14 5.13 -1.50
C ARG A 46 15.34 5.90 -0.19
N ASN A 47 14.29 6.51 0.34
CA ASN A 47 14.29 7.24 1.60
C ASN A 47 14.16 6.32 2.81
N TYR A 48 14.08 5.00 2.65
CA TYR A 48 13.96 4.06 3.77
C TYR A 48 15.09 3.03 3.67
N ARG A 49 15.64 2.60 4.82
CA ARG A 49 16.71 1.56 4.84
C ARG A 49 16.17 0.25 4.29
N SER A 50 15.12 -0.27 4.92
CA SER A 50 14.46 -1.52 4.54
C SER A 50 13.07 -1.27 3.97
N ALA A 51 12.53 -2.25 3.24
CA ALA A 51 11.16 -2.17 2.73
C ALA A 51 10.16 -2.21 3.89
N GLU A 52 10.42 -2.99 4.94
CA GLU A 52 9.57 -3.07 6.14
C GLU A 52 9.41 -1.75 6.90
N MET A 53 10.37 -0.81 6.78
CA MET A 53 10.27 0.50 7.45
C MET A 53 9.35 1.48 6.71
N TYR A 54 8.92 1.14 5.49
CA TYR A 54 8.00 1.97 4.76
C TYR A 54 6.60 1.91 5.39
N PRO A 55 5.92 3.05 5.60
CA PRO A 55 4.59 3.09 6.21
C PRO A 55 3.50 2.66 5.22
N PHE A 56 3.36 1.35 5.00
CA PHE A 56 2.25 0.80 4.22
C PHE A 56 0.91 1.02 4.93
N ARG A 57 -0.17 1.27 4.16
CA ARG A 57 -1.54 1.40 4.67
C ARG A 57 -2.08 0.04 5.15
N HIS A 58 -1.73 -1.03 4.45
CA HIS A 58 -2.15 -2.39 4.78
C HIS A 58 -0.98 -3.39 4.63
N PRO A 59 -0.83 -4.40 5.50
CA PRO A 59 0.28 -5.35 5.44
C PRO A 59 0.38 -6.12 4.12
N VAL A 60 -0.74 -6.30 3.40
CA VAL A 60 -0.73 -6.91 2.06
C VAL A 60 0.05 -6.08 1.04
N GLN A 61 0.08 -4.75 1.19
CA GLN A 61 0.77 -3.86 0.27
C GLN A 61 2.28 -4.09 0.33
N TYR A 62 2.83 -4.42 1.51
CA TYR A 62 4.24 -4.79 1.61
C TYR A 62 4.55 -5.95 0.67
N TRP A 63 3.82 -7.06 0.80
CA TRP A 63 4.07 -8.26 0.00
C TRP A 63 3.88 -8.05 -1.50
N ILE A 64 2.79 -7.37 -1.88
CA ILE A 64 2.50 -7.06 -3.28
C ILE A 64 3.53 -6.10 -3.85
N PHE A 65 3.86 -5.00 -3.15
CA PHE A 65 4.73 -3.95 -3.68
C PHE A 65 6.19 -4.37 -3.73
N THR A 66 6.67 -5.20 -2.78
CA THR A 66 8.03 -5.75 -2.87
C THR A 66 8.16 -6.67 -4.08
N GLU A 67 7.21 -7.59 -4.27
CA GLU A 67 7.25 -8.54 -5.39
C GLU A 67 7.05 -7.84 -6.74
N LEU A 68 6.12 -6.87 -6.81
CA LEU A 68 5.86 -6.10 -8.01
C LEU A 68 7.06 -5.24 -8.39
N ARG A 69 7.70 -4.59 -7.41
CA ARG A 69 8.89 -3.77 -7.64
C ARG A 69 10.02 -4.59 -8.24
N ASP A 70 10.30 -5.78 -7.70
CA ASP A 70 11.36 -6.65 -8.23
C ASP A 70 11.06 -7.02 -9.69
N LYS A 71 9.82 -7.40 -9.99
CA LYS A 71 9.35 -7.66 -11.36
C LYS A 71 9.46 -6.47 -12.30
N VAL A 72 9.24 -5.24 -11.81
CA VAL A 72 9.41 -4.02 -12.63
C VAL A 72 10.85 -3.87 -13.08
N TYR A 73 11.82 -4.11 -12.20
CA TYR A 73 13.24 -4.02 -12.54
C TYR A 73 13.72 -5.19 -13.40
N ASP A 74 13.31 -6.41 -13.05
CA ASP A 74 13.74 -7.63 -13.75
C ASP A 74 13.21 -7.67 -15.19
N LEU A 75 11.97 -7.25 -15.39
CA LEU A 75 11.26 -7.41 -16.67
C LEU A 75 11.04 -6.07 -17.41
N ARG A 76 11.59 -4.96 -16.89
CA ARG A 76 11.50 -3.60 -17.48
C ARG A 76 10.07 -3.23 -17.89
N LEU A 77 9.14 -3.42 -16.97
CA LEU A 77 7.72 -3.30 -17.27
C LEU A 77 7.31 -1.88 -17.60
N THR A 78 6.40 -1.77 -18.57
CA THR A 78 5.68 -0.55 -18.89
C THR A 78 4.54 -0.30 -17.90
N GLU A 79 4.08 0.94 -17.74
CA GLU A 79 2.95 1.29 -16.87
C GLU A 79 1.70 0.39 -17.04
N PRO A 80 1.19 0.12 -18.26
CA PRO A 80 0.02 -0.76 -18.42
C PRO A 80 0.30 -2.22 -18.01
N GLU A 81 1.54 -2.68 -18.10
CA GLU A 81 1.91 -4.02 -17.63
C GLU A 81 2.00 -4.09 -16.10
N VAL A 82 2.44 -2.99 -15.46
CA VAL A 82 2.43 -2.85 -14.00
C VAL A 82 1.00 -2.90 -13.48
N GLU A 83 0.07 -2.16 -14.09
CA GLU A 83 -1.35 -2.16 -13.71
C GLU A 83 -1.97 -3.55 -13.81
N LYS A 84 -1.77 -4.23 -14.96
CA LYS A 84 -2.27 -5.60 -15.17
C LYS A 84 -1.71 -6.58 -14.14
N ARG A 85 -0.43 -6.45 -13.77
CA ARG A 85 0.19 -7.33 -12.78
C ARG A 85 -0.23 -7.01 -11.36
N LEU A 86 -0.39 -5.74 -11.02
CA LEU A 86 -0.92 -5.31 -9.74
C LEU A 86 -2.33 -5.88 -9.54
N ALA A 87 -3.20 -5.76 -10.55
CA ALA A 87 -4.55 -6.34 -10.52
C ALA A 87 -4.52 -7.86 -10.34
N LYS A 88 -3.60 -8.56 -11.02
CA LYS A 88 -3.41 -10.01 -10.86
C LYS A 88 -2.96 -10.39 -9.45
N MET A 89 -1.97 -9.69 -8.89
CA MET A 89 -1.45 -9.95 -7.54
C MET A 89 -2.51 -9.68 -6.47
N ILE A 90 -3.27 -8.60 -6.64
CA ILE A 90 -4.43 -8.27 -5.82
C ILE A 90 -5.41 -9.44 -5.76
N ARG A 91 -5.81 -9.99 -6.91
CA ARG A 91 -6.75 -11.12 -6.99
C ARG A 91 -6.17 -12.38 -6.35
N GLN A 92 -4.88 -12.65 -6.57
CA GLN A 92 -4.20 -13.79 -5.96
C GLN A 92 -4.18 -13.69 -4.42
N TRP A 93 -3.87 -12.52 -3.89
CA TRP A 93 -3.91 -12.32 -2.44
C TRP A 93 -5.33 -12.35 -1.88
N ALA A 94 -6.33 -11.85 -2.62
CA ALA A 94 -7.73 -11.96 -2.23
C ALA A 94 -8.18 -13.42 -2.14
N ASP A 95 -7.81 -14.26 -3.12
CA ASP A 95 -8.08 -15.70 -3.11
C ASP A 95 -7.41 -16.42 -1.92
N ARG A 96 -6.16 -16.07 -1.60
CA ARG A 96 -5.46 -16.61 -0.42
C ARG A 96 -6.16 -16.27 0.90
N VAL A 97 -6.64 -15.04 1.03
CA VAL A 97 -7.42 -14.63 2.22
C VAL A 97 -8.77 -15.31 2.26
N ALA A 98 -9.44 -15.50 1.13
CA ALA A 98 -10.69 -16.25 1.04
C ALA A 98 -10.51 -17.73 1.47
N LYS A 99 -9.34 -18.31 1.23
CA LYS A 99 -8.94 -19.64 1.71
C LYS A 99 -8.62 -19.70 3.20
N GLY A 100 -8.63 -18.57 3.91
CA GLY A 100 -8.34 -18.47 5.34
C GLY A 100 -6.84 -18.40 5.67
N GLU A 101 -5.96 -18.16 4.68
CA GLU A 101 -4.54 -17.92 4.97
C GLU A 101 -4.37 -16.55 5.64
N PRO A 102 -3.71 -16.46 6.81
CA PRO A 102 -3.44 -15.19 7.44
C PRO A 102 -2.42 -14.40 6.62
N ILE A 103 -2.62 -13.09 6.50
CA ILE A 103 -1.61 -12.19 5.90
C ILE A 103 -0.47 -12.03 6.90
N PRO A 104 0.75 -12.49 6.60
CA PRO A 104 1.86 -12.35 7.54
C PRO A 104 2.23 -10.87 7.70
N ARG A 105 2.52 -10.46 8.93
CA ARG A 105 3.01 -9.10 9.18
C ARG A 105 4.44 -8.96 8.66
N PRO A 106 4.80 -7.83 8.01
CA PRO A 106 6.18 -7.58 7.62
C PRO A 106 7.07 -7.59 8.87
N VAL A 107 8.07 -8.47 8.90
CA VAL A 107 9.05 -8.55 9.99
C VAL A 107 10.35 -7.94 9.50
N LEU A 108 10.93 -7.05 10.29
CA LEU A 108 12.23 -6.43 9.99
C LEU A 108 13.27 -7.51 9.74
N ARG A 109 13.74 -7.63 8.50
CA ARG A 109 14.91 -8.45 8.17
C ARG A 109 16.16 -7.74 8.68
N VAL A 110 17.18 -8.54 9.03
CA VAL A 110 18.47 -8.07 9.56
C VAL A 110 18.93 -6.83 8.80
N GLU A 111 19.28 -5.78 9.55
CA GLU A 111 19.62 -4.48 8.98
C GLU A 111 20.73 -4.59 7.95
N ASP A 112 20.46 -4.11 6.75
CA ASP A 112 21.49 -3.95 5.74
C ASP A 112 22.39 -2.76 6.11
N LYS A 113 23.50 -3.06 6.79
CA LYS A 113 24.50 -2.07 7.24
C LYS A 113 25.25 -1.41 6.08
N THR A 114 25.13 -1.92 4.85
CA THR A 114 25.83 -1.35 3.70
C THR A 114 25.15 -0.08 3.18
N ARG A 115 23.86 0.11 3.51
CA ARG A 115 23.09 1.25 3.04
C ARG A 115 23.20 2.45 3.99
N PRO A 116 23.57 3.65 3.49
CA PRO A 116 23.63 4.85 4.33
C PRO A 116 22.25 5.18 4.91
N SER A 117 22.24 5.80 6.10
CA SER A 117 21.01 6.25 6.74
C SER A 117 20.28 7.27 5.86
N PRO A 118 18.96 7.16 5.68
CA PRO A 118 18.17 8.23 5.11
C PRO A 118 18.34 9.54 5.87
N ALA A 119 18.43 10.66 5.15
CA ALA A 119 18.69 11.99 5.72
C ALA A 119 17.69 12.38 6.83
N TRP A 120 16.43 11.96 6.72
CA TRP A 120 15.41 12.26 7.73
C TRP A 120 15.63 11.50 9.05
N MET A 121 16.20 10.29 9.02
CA MET A 121 16.54 9.57 10.24
C MET A 121 17.68 10.25 10.99
N GLU A 122 18.69 10.73 10.26
CA GLU A 122 19.78 11.50 10.87
C GLU A 122 19.26 12.78 11.53
N MET A 123 18.31 13.48 10.90
CA MET A 123 17.67 14.66 11.48
C MET A 123 16.91 14.34 12.79
N LEU A 124 16.24 13.18 12.86
CA LEU A 124 15.55 12.75 14.08
C LEU A 124 16.53 12.37 15.20
N GLU A 125 17.59 11.64 14.88
CA GLU A 125 18.65 11.30 15.85
C GLU A 125 19.30 12.56 16.42
N ARG A 126 19.63 13.54 15.57
CA ARG A 126 20.13 14.86 15.99
C ARG A 126 19.15 15.60 16.89
N LYS A 127 17.85 15.57 16.60
CA LYS A 127 16.82 16.17 17.47
C LYS A 127 16.78 15.51 18.84
N LYS A 128 16.82 14.16 18.88
CA LYS A 128 16.85 13.38 20.12
C LYS A 128 18.09 13.70 20.97
N GLN A 129 19.25 13.83 20.33
CA GLN A 129 20.51 14.21 20.99
C GLN A 129 20.48 15.64 21.54
N ARG A 130 19.77 16.57 20.91
CA ARG A 130 19.62 17.96 21.39
C ARG A 130 18.62 18.12 22.54
N SER A 131 17.72 17.15 22.70
CA SER A 131 16.72 17.12 23.77
C SER A 131 17.12 16.27 24.99
N ALA A 132 18.31 15.67 24.96
CA ALA A 132 18.90 14.87 26.05
C ALA A 132 20.05 15.66 26.68
#